data_AF-A0A1F2YCV0-F1
#
_entry.id   AF-A0A1F2YCV0-F1
#
_cell.length_a   1.000
_cell.length_b   1.000
_cell.length_c   1.000
_cell.angle_alpha   90.00
_cell.angle_beta   90.00
_cell.angle_gamma   90.00
#
_symmetry.space_group_name_H-M   'P 1'
#
loop_
_entity.id
_entity.type
_entity.pdbx_description
1 polymer ?
#
loop_
_entity_poly.entity_id
_entity_poly.type
_entity_poly.pdbx_seq_one_letter_code
_entity_poly.pdbx_strand_id
1 'polypeptide(L)'
;MITILKSCFEFSSKAASAALFGILLLLAFAFTASMGSQAYFGFFRYDYLLFYAVLIQVCLLYLKLESWAEAKVIALFHVMAMVMEIFLTHPQIASWQYPHPAVFKILTVPLFAGFMYSAVGSFFARSLRLYHVSFEHLPRFSAMLTLAVLSYINFMSKFFVPDIRYLLFAWSIVLFWKTKIGFELQQHRFQLPMLPVLLLLAFIIWIAENISTFYQIWLYPSQVDAWHMVGWGKLGSW
;
A
#
# COMPACT_ATOMS: atom_id res chain seq x y z
N MET A 1 27.18 17.06 14.45
CA MET A 1 25.76 17.46 14.49
C MET A 1 25.21 17.91 13.14
N ILE A 2 25.86 18.84 12.42
CA ILE A 2 25.35 19.36 11.13
C ILE A 2 25.19 18.26 10.06
N THR A 3 26.16 17.33 9.94
CA THR A 3 26.08 16.23 8.95
C THR A 3 24.94 15.26 9.24
N ILE A 4 24.73 14.89 10.51
CA ILE A 4 23.62 14.01 10.92
C ILE A 4 22.28 14.69 10.62
N LEU A 5 22.14 15.98 10.94
CA LEU A 5 20.92 16.73 10.63
C LEU A 5 20.63 16.78 9.13
N LYS A 6 21.68 16.99 8.31
CA LYS A 6 21.56 16.95 6.85
C LYS A 6 21.14 15.57 6.34
N SER A 7 21.74 14.49 6.85
CA SER A 7 21.34 13.11 6.49
C SER A 7 19.90 12.81 6.87
N CYS A 8 19.45 13.23 8.07
CA CYS A 8 18.05 13.06 8.49
C CYS A 8 17.09 13.85 7.60
N PHE A 9 17.45 15.09 7.23
CA PHE A 9 16.64 15.90 6.33
C PHE A 9 16.56 15.29 4.92
N GLU A 10 17.69 14.86 4.35
CA GLU A 10 17.73 14.18 3.06
C GLU A 10 16.88 12.90 3.10
N PHE A 11 17.03 12.09 4.16
CA PHE A 11 16.24 10.90 4.36
C PHE A 11 14.74 11.23 4.36
N SER A 12 14.29 12.14 5.21
CA SER A 12 12.87 12.49 5.30
C SER A 12 12.32 13.08 4.01
N SER A 13 13.10 13.91 3.31
CA SER A 13 12.72 14.50 2.02
C SER A 13 12.55 13.42 0.94
N LYS A 14 13.49 12.46 0.85
CA LYS A 14 13.37 11.32 -0.07
C LYS A 14 12.18 10.42 0.27
N ALA A 15 11.91 10.19 1.56
CA ALA A 15 10.78 9.39 2.01
C ALA A 15 9.45 10.05 1.64
N ALA A 16 9.30 11.35 1.93
CA ALA A 16 8.13 12.14 1.57
C ALA A 16 7.95 12.19 0.04
N SER A 17 9.05 12.37 -0.71
CA SER A 17 9.03 12.32 -2.16
C SER A 17 8.54 10.96 -2.64
N ALA A 18 9.11 9.84 -2.17
CA ALA A 18 8.67 8.49 -2.54
C ALA A 18 7.20 8.24 -2.20
N ALA A 19 6.73 8.72 -1.05
CA ALA A 19 5.36 8.57 -0.58
C ALA A 19 4.36 9.57 -1.18
N LEU A 20 4.81 10.47 -2.07
CA LEU A 20 3.99 11.58 -2.58
C LEU A 20 2.63 11.14 -3.12
N PHE A 21 2.56 10.04 -3.87
CA PHE A 21 1.28 9.54 -4.38
C PHE A 21 0.33 9.16 -3.22
N GLY A 22 0.81 8.35 -2.27
CA GLY A 22 0.02 7.97 -1.10
C GLY A 22 -0.41 9.16 -0.24
N ILE A 23 0.48 10.12 -0.02
CA ILE A 23 0.18 11.35 0.74
C ILE A 23 -0.95 12.14 0.05
N LEU A 24 -0.85 12.35 -1.27
CA LEU A 24 -1.89 13.08 -2.01
C LEU A 24 -3.23 12.34 -2.00
N LEU A 25 -3.24 11.00 -2.07
CA LEU A 25 -4.47 10.21 -1.92
C LEU A 25 -5.08 10.38 -0.52
N LEU A 26 -4.30 10.27 0.56
CA LEU A 26 -4.80 10.46 1.91
C LEU A 26 -5.38 11.86 2.12
N LEU A 27 -4.75 12.89 1.56
CA LEU A 27 -5.30 14.24 1.54
C LEU A 27 -6.63 14.29 0.80
N ALA A 28 -6.74 13.66 -0.38
CA ALA A 28 -7.98 13.60 -1.12
C ALA A 28 -9.11 12.88 -0.36
N PHE A 29 -8.80 11.87 0.45
CA PHE A 29 -9.81 11.21 1.30
C PHE A 29 -10.43 12.19 2.29
N ALA A 30 -9.57 13.00 2.93
CA ALA A 30 -9.99 14.03 3.87
C ALA A 30 -10.81 15.13 3.17
N PHE A 31 -10.32 15.67 2.06
CA PHE A 31 -10.98 16.76 1.34
C PHE A 31 -12.33 16.34 0.73
N THR A 32 -12.47 15.09 0.33
CA THR A 32 -13.72 14.57 -0.28
C THR A 32 -14.68 13.96 0.74
N ALA A 33 -14.34 13.94 2.04
CA ALA A 33 -15.14 13.26 3.07
C ALA A 33 -16.59 13.77 3.14
N SER A 34 -16.80 15.08 2.96
CA SER A 34 -18.13 15.71 2.99
C SER A 34 -19.02 15.37 1.80
N MET A 35 -18.49 14.80 0.71
CA MET A 35 -19.29 14.42 -0.46
C MET A 35 -20.25 13.26 -0.16
N GLY A 36 -19.90 12.38 0.78
CA GLY A 36 -20.69 11.21 1.16
C GLY A 36 -21.14 10.39 -0.06
N SER A 37 -22.44 10.06 -0.07
CA SER A 37 -23.09 9.31 -1.16
C SER A 37 -23.76 10.20 -2.21
N GLN A 38 -23.59 11.52 -2.15
CA GLN A 38 -24.24 12.43 -3.10
C GLN A 38 -23.55 12.38 -4.47
N ALA A 39 -24.35 12.44 -5.53
CA ALA A 39 -23.84 12.58 -6.88
C ALA A 39 -23.56 14.05 -7.19
N TYR A 40 -22.42 14.32 -7.81
CA TYR A 40 -22.04 15.62 -8.35
C TYR A 40 -21.78 15.44 -9.83
N PHE A 41 -22.45 16.21 -10.68
CA PHE A 41 -22.33 16.13 -12.15
C PHE A 41 -22.41 14.69 -12.71
N GLY A 42 -23.21 13.82 -12.09
CA GLY A 42 -23.40 12.43 -12.51
C GLY A 42 -22.38 11.42 -11.97
N PHE A 43 -21.43 11.85 -11.14
CA PHE A 43 -20.38 11.01 -10.55
C PHE A 43 -20.42 11.05 -9.02
N PHE A 44 -19.90 10.01 -8.37
CA PHE A 44 -19.84 9.91 -6.92
C PHE A 44 -18.40 10.09 -6.41
N ARG A 45 -18.26 10.20 -5.08
CA ARG A 45 -16.97 10.41 -4.40
C ARG A 45 -15.86 9.50 -4.92
N TYR A 46 -16.11 8.19 -5.07
CA TYR A 46 -15.09 7.26 -5.56
C TYR A 46 -14.68 7.49 -7.00
N ASP A 47 -15.58 7.99 -7.85
CA ASP A 47 -15.27 8.33 -9.25
C ASP A 47 -14.35 9.56 -9.32
N TYR A 48 -14.59 10.57 -8.46
CA TYR A 48 -13.68 11.72 -8.35
C TYR A 48 -12.31 11.33 -7.79
N LEU A 49 -12.27 10.41 -6.81
CA LEU A 49 -11.01 9.85 -6.32
C LEU A 49 -10.28 9.06 -7.41
N LEU A 50 -11.00 8.33 -8.28
CA LEU A 50 -10.41 7.67 -9.45
C LEU A 50 -9.79 8.70 -10.41
N PHE A 51 -10.54 9.74 -10.80
CA PHE A 51 -10.03 10.78 -11.70
C PHE A 51 -8.81 11.48 -11.11
N TYR A 52 -8.85 11.78 -9.82
CA TYR A 52 -7.74 12.39 -9.10
C TYR A 52 -6.50 11.47 -9.06
N ALA A 53 -6.68 10.18 -8.77
CA ALA A 53 -5.59 9.21 -8.75
C ALA A 53 -4.93 9.06 -10.14
N VAL A 54 -5.73 9.00 -11.21
CA VAL A 54 -5.24 8.99 -12.59
C VAL A 54 -4.48 10.28 -12.91
N LEU A 55 -5.03 11.44 -12.52
CA LEU A 55 -4.37 12.72 -12.73
C LEU A 55 -3.01 12.79 -12.02
N ILE A 56 -2.93 12.34 -10.77
CA ILE A 56 -1.65 12.24 -10.04
C ILE A 56 -0.67 11.34 -10.81
N GLN A 57 -1.09 10.14 -11.19
CA GLN A 57 -0.23 9.19 -11.91
C GLN A 57 0.30 9.78 -13.22
N VAL A 58 -0.56 10.47 -13.99
CA VAL A 58 -0.14 11.17 -15.22
C VAL A 58 0.83 12.31 -14.90
N CYS A 59 0.56 13.13 -13.89
CA CYS A 59 1.45 14.21 -13.47
C CYS A 59 2.82 13.69 -13.01
N LEU A 60 2.88 12.61 -12.24
CA LEU A 60 4.14 12.02 -11.78
C LEU A 60 5.00 11.53 -12.97
N LEU A 61 4.37 10.95 -14.00
CA LEU A 61 5.06 10.55 -15.22
C LEU A 61 5.47 11.74 -16.10
N TYR A 62 4.57 12.70 -16.30
CA TYR A 62 4.81 13.89 -17.12
C TYR A 62 5.95 14.75 -16.55
N LEU A 63 5.95 14.96 -15.23
CA LEU A 63 7.00 15.68 -14.51
C LEU A 63 8.27 14.84 -14.32
N LYS A 64 8.30 13.60 -14.84
CA LYS A 64 9.43 12.65 -14.73
C LYS A 64 9.84 12.33 -13.28
N LEU A 65 8.90 12.49 -12.35
CA LEU A 65 9.06 12.04 -10.97
C LEU A 65 8.95 10.52 -10.88
N GLU A 66 8.26 9.89 -11.83
CA GLU A 66 8.19 8.46 -12.08
C GLU A 66 8.61 8.12 -13.52
N SER A 67 9.14 6.91 -13.68
CA SER A 67 9.52 6.31 -14.95
C SER A 67 8.45 5.35 -15.46
N TRP A 68 8.47 5.06 -16.75
CA TRP A 68 7.59 4.06 -17.36
C TRP A 68 7.79 2.65 -16.80
N ALA A 69 9.00 2.32 -16.34
CA ALA A 69 9.26 1.05 -15.68
C ALA A 69 8.54 0.98 -14.32
N GLU A 70 8.59 2.06 -13.53
CA GLU A 70 7.83 2.18 -12.28
C GLU A 70 6.32 2.13 -12.56
N ALA A 71 5.84 2.83 -13.60
CA ALA A 71 4.42 2.81 -13.98
C ALA A 71 3.88 1.40 -14.27
N LYS A 72 4.68 0.54 -14.92
CA LYS A 72 4.29 -0.86 -15.19
C LYS A 72 4.15 -1.67 -13.90
N VAL A 73 5.06 -1.46 -12.94
CA VAL A 73 4.96 -2.08 -11.61
C VAL A 73 3.71 -1.58 -10.90
N ILE A 74 3.44 -0.27 -10.93
CA ILE A 74 2.26 0.33 -10.31
C ILE A 74 0.96 -0.21 -10.92
N ALA A 75 0.92 -0.41 -12.25
CA ALA A 75 -0.20 -1.04 -12.93
C ALA A 75 -0.39 -2.51 -12.52
N LEU A 76 0.69 -3.27 -12.33
CA LEU A 76 0.60 -4.64 -11.80
C LEU A 76 0.00 -4.65 -10.39
N PHE A 77 0.43 -3.74 -9.51
CA PHE A 77 -0.17 -3.56 -8.19
C PHE A 77 -1.67 -3.25 -8.28
N HIS A 78 -2.07 -2.39 -9.22
CA HIS A 78 -3.48 -2.07 -9.44
C HIS A 78 -4.30 -3.32 -9.80
N VAL A 79 -3.82 -4.12 -10.76
CA VAL A 79 -4.54 -5.32 -11.22
C VAL A 79 -4.63 -6.36 -10.11
N MET A 80 -3.51 -6.66 -9.43
CA MET A 80 -3.47 -7.64 -8.35
C MET A 80 -4.36 -7.22 -7.17
N ALA A 81 -4.41 -5.92 -6.88
CA ALA A 81 -5.30 -5.36 -5.87
C ALA A 81 -6.77 -5.45 -6.28
N MET A 82 -7.12 -5.13 -7.52
CA MET A 82 -8.50 -5.24 -8.00
C MET A 82 -9.02 -6.68 -7.89
N VAL A 83 -8.21 -7.68 -8.27
CA VAL A 83 -8.55 -9.10 -8.11
C VAL A 83 -8.82 -9.44 -6.64
N MET A 84 -7.93 -9.00 -5.76
CA MET A 84 -8.03 -9.23 -4.32
C MET A 84 -9.29 -8.56 -3.71
N GLU A 85 -9.52 -7.29 -4.04
CA GLU A 85 -10.64 -6.49 -3.56
C GLU A 85 -11.97 -7.10 -4.01
N ILE A 86 -12.07 -7.56 -5.27
CA ILE A 86 -13.28 -8.18 -5.80
C ILE A 86 -13.64 -9.43 -4.99
N PHE A 87 -12.64 -10.25 -4.67
CA PHE A 87 -12.84 -11.44 -3.88
C PHE A 87 -13.19 -11.13 -2.42
N LEU A 88 -12.41 -10.27 -1.76
CA LEU A 88 -12.54 -10.00 -0.31
C LEU A 88 -13.75 -9.15 0.06
N THR A 89 -14.24 -8.33 -0.86
CA THR A 89 -15.48 -7.54 -0.68
C THR A 89 -16.73 -8.25 -1.18
N HIS A 90 -16.60 -9.46 -1.73
CA HIS A 90 -17.76 -10.24 -2.15
C HIS A 90 -18.71 -10.45 -0.95
N PRO A 91 -20.04 -10.32 -1.12
CA PRO A 91 -20.99 -10.37 0.01
C PRO A 91 -20.91 -11.64 0.87
N GLN A 92 -20.45 -12.77 0.31
CA GLN A 92 -20.28 -14.02 1.07
C GLN A 92 -18.99 -14.07 1.91
N ILE A 93 -17.97 -13.26 1.56
CA ILE A 93 -16.72 -13.15 2.32
C ILE A 93 -16.80 -11.97 3.29
N ALA A 94 -17.27 -10.82 2.80
CA ALA A 94 -17.51 -9.60 3.54
C ALA A 94 -16.32 -9.19 4.44
N SER A 95 -15.09 -9.34 3.95
CA SER A 95 -13.90 -8.99 4.74
C SER A 95 -13.83 -7.48 5.00
N TRP A 96 -14.36 -6.67 4.09
CA TRP A 96 -14.70 -5.24 4.23
C TRP A 96 -15.67 -4.85 3.11
N GLN A 97 -16.17 -3.62 3.14
CA GLN A 97 -17.07 -3.09 2.12
C GLN A 97 -16.80 -1.62 1.80
N TYR A 98 -17.17 -1.21 0.59
CA TYR A 98 -17.19 0.19 0.15
C TYR A 98 -18.58 0.78 0.43
N PRO A 99 -18.74 1.69 1.40
CA PRO A 99 -20.05 2.18 1.83
C PRO A 99 -20.75 3.13 0.84
N HIS A 100 -20.01 3.73 -0.09
CA HIS A 100 -20.56 4.73 -1.01
C HIS A 100 -20.79 4.18 -2.44
N PRO A 101 -21.70 4.79 -3.21
CA PRO A 101 -21.88 4.46 -4.62
C PRO A 101 -20.67 4.88 -5.49
N ALA A 102 -20.55 4.24 -6.66
CA ALA A 102 -19.61 4.58 -7.72
C ALA A 102 -20.21 4.21 -9.08
N VAL A 103 -19.92 5.01 -10.10
CA VAL A 103 -20.21 4.69 -11.50
C VAL A 103 -19.15 3.72 -12.05
N PHE A 104 -17.87 4.03 -11.84
CA PHE A 104 -16.74 3.23 -12.29
C PHE A 104 -16.38 2.17 -11.24
N LYS A 105 -17.05 1.03 -11.32
CA LYS A 105 -16.79 -0.12 -10.45
C LYS A 105 -16.89 -1.44 -11.19
N ILE A 106 -16.20 -2.45 -10.66
CA ILE A 106 -16.38 -3.84 -11.04
C ILE A 106 -17.03 -4.53 -9.85
N LEU A 107 -18.25 -5.04 -10.04
CA LEU A 107 -19.06 -5.64 -8.96
C LEU A 107 -19.23 -4.65 -7.79
N THR A 108 -18.66 -4.98 -6.62
CA THR A 108 -18.70 -4.19 -5.38
C THR A 108 -17.54 -3.21 -5.25
N VAL A 109 -16.57 -3.23 -6.17
CA VAL A 109 -15.28 -2.56 -5.99
C VAL A 109 -15.15 -1.36 -6.93
N PRO A 110 -15.08 -0.13 -6.40
CA PRO A 110 -14.74 1.05 -7.19
C PRO A 110 -13.36 0.89 -7.82
N LEU A 111 -13.17 1.29 -9.08
CA LEU A 111 -11.86 1.19 -9.76
C LEU A 111 -10.77 2.00 -9.04
N PHE A 112 -11.16 3.02 -8.28
CA PHE A 112 -10.27 3.77 -7.40
C PHE A 112 -9.52 2.86 -6.39
N ALA A 113 -10.14 1.76 -5.93
CA ALA A 113 -9.57 0.88 -4.90
C ALA A 113 -8.17 0.37 -5.27
N GLY A 114 -7.96 -0.01 -6.53
CA GLY A 114 -6.66 -0.48 -7.01
C GLY A 114 -5.55 0.58 -6.83
N PHE A 115 -5.89 1.87 -6.91
CA PHE A 115 -4.91 2.95 -6.74
C PHE A 115 -4.39 3.08 -5.30
N MET A 116 -5.13 2.60 -4.29
CA MET A 116 -4.64 2.57 -2.91
C MET A 116 -3.41 1.66 -2.78
N TYR A 117 -3.41 0.53 -3.47
CA TYR A 117 -2.27 -0.41 -3.51
C TYR A 117 -1.20 0.03 -4.50
N SER A 118 -1.59 0.64 -5.62
CA SER A 118 -0.65 1.32 -6.53
C SER A 118 0.21 2.34 -5.80
N ALA A 119 -0.33 3.08 -4.83
CA ALA A 119 0.45 4.02 -4.02
C ALA A 119 1.55 3.32 -3.20
N VAL A 120 1.28 2.13 -2.66
CA VAL A 120 2.30 1.30 -1.97
C VAL A 120 3.36 0.82 -2.96
N GLY A 121 2.95 0.35 -4.14
CA GLY A 121 3.89 -0.06 -5.20
C GLY A 121 4.77 1.09 -5.70
N SER A 122 4.18 2.27 -5.90
CA SER A 122 4.89 3.51 -6.26
C SER A 122 5.91 3.87 -5.17
N PHE A 123 5.51 3.84 -3.90
CA PHE A 123 6.41 4.11 -2.77
C PHE A 123 7.63 3.18 -2.78
N PHE A 124 7.45 1.87 -2.94
CA PHE A 124 8.57 0.93 -2.97
C PHE A 124 9.46 1.16 -4.19
N ALA A 125 8.89 1.26 -5.39
CA ALA A 125 9.66 1.43 -6.62
C ALA A 125 10.50 2.73 -6.59
N ARG A 126 9.88 3.83 -6.13
CA ARG A 126 10.56 5.12 -5.98
C ARG A 126 11.56 5.12 -4.85
N SER A 127 11.28 4.48 -3.72
CA SER A 127 12.26 4.36 -2.61
C SER A 127 13.51 3.61 -3.06
N LEU A 128 13.36 2.49 -3.78
CA LEU A 128 14.49 1.76 -4.33
C LEU A 128 15.39 2.65 -5.20
N ARG A 129 14.78 3.50 -6.05
CA ARG A 129 15.50 4.43 -6.92
C ARG A 129 16.12 5.60 -6.15
N LEU A 130 15.34 6.33 -5.34
CA LEU A 130 15.77 7.56 -4.66
C LEU A 130 16.88 7.32 -3.63
N TYR A 131 16.85 6.16 -2.97
CA TYR A 131 17.87 5.77 -1.99
C TYR A 131 18.99 4.91 -2.59
N HIS A 132 18.92 4.58 -3.89
CA HIS A 132 19.85 3.64 -4.53
C HIS A 132 20.02 2.36 -3.70
N VAL A 133 18.89 1.75 -3.36
CA VAL A 133 18.86 0.60 -2.44
C VAL A 133 19.61 -0.57 -3.03
N SER A 134 20.47 -1.17 -2.21
CA SER A 134 21.16 -2.42 -2.46
C SER A 134 20.73 -3.45 -1.42
N PHE A 135 20.78 -4.73 -1.79
CA PHE A 135 20.44 -5.83 -0.90
C PHE A 135 21.65 -6.73 -0.69
N GLU A 136 21.95 -7.07 0.57
CA GLU A 136 22.95 -8.06 0.93
C GLU A 136 22.24 -9.31 1.46
N HIS A 137 22.72 -10.50 1.06
CA HIS A 137 22.11 -11.78 1.41
C HIS A 137 20.61 -11.86 1.08
N LEU A 138 20.21 -11.32 -0.08
CA LEU A 138 18.86 -11.49 -0.58
C LEU A 138 18.61 -12.97 -0.91
N PRO A 139 17.48 -13.56 -0.51
CA PRO A 139 17.16 -14.94 -0.85
C PRO A 139 17.03 -15.13 -2.35
N ARG A 140 17.17 -16.39 -2.80
CA ARG A 140 16.97 -16.74 -4.21
C ARG A 140 15.56 -16.33 -4.64
N PHE A 141 15.43 -15.83 -5.87
CA PHE A 141 14.16 -15.38 -6.42
C PHE A 141 13.04 -16.42 -6.29
N SER A 142 13.33 -17.70 -6.56
CA SER A 142 12.35 -18.79 -6.40
C SER A 142 11.81 -18.90 -4.97
N ALA A 143 12.66 -18.78 -3.94
CA ALA A 143 12.22 -18.85 -2.55
C ALA A 143 11.32 -17.66 -2.18
N MET A 144 11.67 -16.45 -2.63
CA MET A 144 10.84 -15.26 -2.43
C MET A 144 9.49 -15.39 -3.15
N LEU A 145 9.52 -15.88 -4.40
CA LEU A 145 8.31 -16.08 -5.20
C LEU A 145 7.39 -17.14 -4.57
N THR A 146 7.93 -18.27 -4.11
CA THR A 146 7.13 -19.32 -3.46
C THR A 146 6.49 -18.79 -2.18
N LEU A 147 7.25 -18.05 -1.34
CA LEU A 147 6.69 -17.43 -0.14
C LEU A 147 5.57 -16.45 -0.49
N ALA A 148 5.77 -15.58 -1.48
CA ALA A 148 4.78 -14.60 -1.91
C ALA A 148 3.49 -15.27 -2.43
N VAL A 149 3.62 -16.28 -3.31
CA VAL A 149 2.47 -17.02 -3.87
C VAL A 149 1.71 -17.76 -2.78
N LEU A 150 2.40 -18.49 -1.89
CA LEU A 150 1.74 -19.21 -0.79
C LEU A 150 1.07 -18.25 0.19
N SER A 151 1.67 -17.08 0.44
CA SER A 151 1.07 -16.04 1.28
C SER A 151 -0.18 -15.45 0.64
N TYR A 152 -0.15 -15.17 -0.67
CA TYR A 152 -1.31 -14.68 -1.41
C TYR A 152 -2.45 -15.71 -1.43
N ILE A 153 -2.13 -16.97 -1.74
CA ILE A 153 -3.11 -18.07 -1.72
C ILE A 153 -3.72 -18.20 -0.32
N ASN A 154 -2.91 -18.29 0.74
CA ASN A 154 -3.42 -18.37 2.12
C ASN A 154 -4.31 -17.17 2.46
N PHE A 155 -3.90 -15.96 2.09
CA PHE A 155 -4.67 -14.75 2.36
C PHE A 155 -6.04 -14.75 1.69
N MET A 156 -6.15 -15.29 0.47
CA MET A 156 -7.41 -15.49 -0.25
C MET A 156 -8.22 -16.67 0.30
N SER A 157 -7.58 -17.79 0.61
CA SER A 157 -8.27 -19.04 0.92
C SER A 157 -8.59 -19.24 2.41
N LYS A 158 -8.06 -18.42 3.32
CA LYS A 158 -8.25 -18.55 4.79
C LYS A 158 -9.71 -18.63 5.27
N PHE A 159 -10.67 -18.26 4.43
CA PHE A 159 -12.10 -18.37 4.72
C PHE A 159 -12.64 -19.79 4.50
N PHE A 160 -11.90 -20.63 3.78
CA PHE A 160 -12.28 -22.00 3.38
C PHE A 160 -11.34 -23.07 3.94
N VAL A 161 -10.09 -22.71 4.26
CA VAL A 161 -9.07 -23.61 4.80
C VAL A 161 -8.42 -23.02 6.05
N PRO A 162 -7.80 -23.83 6.91
CA PRO A 162 -7.07 -23.33 8.08
C PRO A 162 -6.02 -22.28 7.68
N ASP A 163 -6.02 -21.16 8.40
CA ASP A 163 -5.10 -20.05 8.15
C ASP A 163 -3.70 -20.39 8.68
N ILE A 164 -2.75 -20.61 7.76
CA ILE A 164 -1.36 -20.98 8.09
C ILE A 164 -0.42 -19.77 8.17
N ARG A 165 -0.93 -18.54 8.33
CA ARG A 165 -0.10 -17.32 8.28
C ARG A 165 1.09 -17.33 9.25
N TYR A 166 0.93 -17.90 10.44
CA TYR A 166 2.02 -17.91 11.43
C TYR A 166 3.20 -18.77 10.99
N LEU A 167 2.93 -19.87 10.27
CA LEU A 167 3.97 -20.68 9.65
C LEU A 167 4.67 -19.88 8.53
N LEU A 168 3.91 -19.15 7.72
CA LEU A 168 4.46 -18.29 6.67
C LEU A 168 5.28 -17.12 7.24
N PHE A 169 4.88 -16.54 8.38
CA PHE A 169 5.67 -15.54 9.08
C PHE A 169 6.98 -16.11 9.61
N ALA A 170 6.95 -17.27 10.26
CA ALA A 170 8.17 -17.93 10.72
C ALA A 170 9.11 -18.22 9.54
N TRP A 171 8.56 -18.70 8.42
CA TRP A 171 9.34 -18.93 7.20
C TRP A 171 9.93 -17.62 6.63
N SER A 172 9.15 -16.54 6.56
CA SER A 172 9.60 -15.22 6.13
C SER A 172 10.75 -14.70 7.00
N ILE A 173 10.62 -14.81 8.33
CA ILE A 173 11.66 -14.40 9.28
C ILE A 173 12.94 -15.18 9.02
N VAL A 174 12.88 -16.51 8.92
CA VAL A 174 14.05 -17.35 8.64
C VAL A 174 14.68 -16.99 7.30
N LEU A 175 13.86 -16.78 6.27
CA LEU A 175 14.32 -16.51 4.92
C LEU A 175 15.06 -15.17 4.83
N PHE A 176 14.54 -14.12 5.45
CA PHE A 176 15.09 -12.76 5.39
C PHE A 176 15.95 -12.37 6.60
N TRP A 177 16.21 -13.27 7.55
CA TRP A 177 16.95 -12.98 8.79
C TRP A 177 18.32 -12.34 8.54
N LYS A 178 19.02 -12.81 7.50
CA LYS A 178 20.35 -12.32 7.13
C LYS A 178 20.30 -11.16 6.14
N THR A 179 19.13 -10.84 5.59
CA THR A 179 18.99 -9.84 4.54
C THR A 179 19.13 -8.44 5.10
N LYS A 180 20.01 -7.65 4.48
CA LYS A 180 20.24 -6.24 4.83
C LYS A 180 19.95 -5.34 3.65
N ILE A 181 19.37 -4.18 3.96
CA ILE A 181 19.11 -3.09 3.03
C ILE A 181 20.25 -2.08 3.20
N GLY A 182 20.99 -1.82 2.13
CA GLY A 182 22.03 -0.82 2.07
C GLY A 182 21.60 0.39 1.24
N PHE A 183 21.86 1.60 1.71
CA PHE A 183 21.61 2.84 0.96
C PHE A 183 22.64 3.91 1.33
N GLU A 184 22.75 4.97 0.52
CA GLU A 184 23.71 6.05 0.72
C GLU A 184 23.00 7.41 0.90
N LEU A 185 23.43 8.19 1.90
CA LEU A 185 23.00 9.57 2.14
C LEU A 185 24.21 10.44 2.43
N GLN A 186 24.33 11.61 1.78
CA GLN A 186 25.47 12.53 1.98
C GLN A 186 26.85 11.82 2.06
N GLN A 187 27.12 10.83 1.19
CA GLN A 187 28.35 10.00 1.18
C GLN A 187 28.54 9.03 2.37
N HIS A 188 27.54 8.87 3.22
CA HIS A 188 27.52 7.85 4.26
C HIS A 188 26.70 6.65 3.82
N ARG A 189 27.32 5.46 3.87
CA ARG A 189 26.67 4.19 3.60
C ARG A 189 26.00 3.67 4.87
N PHE A 190 24.68 3.47 4.79
CA PHE A 190 23.87 2.88 5.85
C PHE A 190 23.52 1.44 5.50
N GLN A 191 23.47 0.58 6.52
CA GLN A 191 23.02 -0.80 6.39
C GLN A 191 22.06 -1.13 7.52
N LEU A 192 20.87 -1.58 7.18
CA LEU A 192 19.83 -1.94 8.15
C LEU A 192 19.34 -3.36 7.88
N PRO A 193 19.01 -4.14 8.92
CA PRO A 193 18.30 -5.41 8.74
C PRO A 193 16.95 -5.16 8.06
N MET A 194 16.60 -5.99 7.06
CA MET A 194 15.39 -5.79 6.26
C MET A 194 14.09 -5.93 7.06
N LEU A 195 14.02 -6.90 7.97
CA LEU A 195 12.79 -7.23 8.72
C LEU A 195 12.27 -6.05 9.58
N PRO A 196 13.09 -5.36 10.40
CA PRO A 196 12.63 -4.17 11.12
C PRO A 196 12.18 -3.02 10.20
N VAL A 197 12.83 -2.84 9.05
CA VAL A 197 12.41 -1.83 8.06
C VAL A 197 11.02 -2.17 7.52
N LEU A 198 10.79 -3.42 7.12
CA LEU A 198 9.46 -3.85 6.65
C LEU A 198 8.38 -3.71 7.73
N LEU A 199 8.69 -4.06 8.98
CA LEU A 199 7.75 -3.89 10.10
C LEU A 199 7.37 -2.41 10.31
N LEU A 200 8.34 -1.50 10.22
CA LEU A 200 8.08 -0.06 10.29
C LEU A 200 7.21 0.41 9.11
N LEU A 201 7.47 -0.07 7.90
CA LEU A 201 6.66 0.26 6.73
C LEU A 201 5.23 -0.28 6.85
N ALA A 202 5.05 -1.52 7.32
CA ALA A 202 3.74 -2.09 7.62
C ALA A 202 2.98 -1.27 8.67
N PHE A 203 3.68 -0.77 9.68
CA PHE A 203 3.09 0.14 10.67
C PHE A 203 2.62 1.48 10.06
N ILE A 204 3.41 2.07 9.15
CA ILE A 204 3.00 3.29 8.43
C ILE A 204 1.76 3.02 7.55
N ILE A 205 1.71 1.87 6.86
CA ILE A 205 0.55 1.48 6.06
C ILE A 205 -0.68 1.29 6.96
N TRP A 206 -0.53 0.69 8.14
CA TRP A 206 -1.62 0.55 9.10
C TRP A 206 -2.15 1.90 9.62
N ILE A 207 -1.28 2.92 9.77
CA ILE A 207 -1.74 4.29 10.05
C ILE A 207 -2.58 4.83 8.88
N ALA A 208 -2.10 4.65 7.63
CA ALA A 208 -2.82 5.07 6.44
C ALA A 208 -4.18 4.37 6.32
N GLU A 209 -4.26 3.10 6.69
CA GLU A 209 -5.51 2.32 6.76
C GLU A 209 -6.47 2.88 7.82
N ASN A 210 -5.98 3.28 9.00
CA ASN A 210 -6.82 3.95 10.00
C ASN A 210 -7.38 5.29 9.49
N ILE A 211 -6.56 6.10 8.82
CA ILE A 211 -7.00 7.35 8.20
C ILE A 211 -8.08 7.07 7.14
N SER A 212 -7.87 6.04 6.31
CA SER A 212 -8.79 5.70 5.22
C SER A 212 -10.13 5.18 5.72
N THR A 213 -10.13 4.32 6.75
CA THR A 213 -11.37 3.84 7.38
C THR A 213 -12.08 4.94 8.17
N PHE A 214 -11.34 5.89 8.77
CA PHE A 214 -11.91 7.06 9.43
C PHE A 214 -12.69 7.94 8.44
N TYR A 215 -12.14 8.14 7.23
CA TYR A 215 -12.83 8.85 6.15
C TYR A 215 -13.80 7.97 5.35
N GLN A 216 -14.14 6.78 5.85
CA GLN A 216 -15.13 5.87 5.26
C GLN A 216 -14.82 5.49 3.79
N ILE A 217 -13.53 5.38 3.43
CA ILE A 217 -13.16 4.88 2.10
C ILE A 217 -13.58 3.42 1.96
N TRP A 218 -13.29 2.60 2.97
CA TRP A 218 -13.92 1.30 3.17
C TRP A 218 -14.20 1.12 4.66
N LEU A 219 -15.05 0.16 4.99
CA LEU A 219 -15.40 -0.19 6.36
C LEU A 219 -15.23 -1.67 6.59
N TYR A 220 -14.58 -2.01 7.71
CA TYR A 220 -14.67 -3.37 8.26
C TYR A 220 -16.07 -3.63 8.81
N PRO A 221 -16.52 -4.91 8.89
CA PRO A 221 -17.83 -5.23 9.48
C PRO A 221 -18.04 -4.67 10.88
N SER A 222 -16.98 -4.57 11.68
CA SER A 222 -17.03 -4.00 13.03
C SER A 222 -17.06 -2.47 13.08
N GLN A 223 -16.84 -1.79 11.95
CA GLN A 223 -16.81 -0.33 11.83
C GLN A 223 -18.07 0.27 11.16
N VAL A 224 -19.08 -0.56 10.85
CA VAL A 224 -20.27 -0.13 10.10
C VAL A 224 -21.07 0.91 10.87
N ASP A 225 -21.28 0.69 12.17
CA ASP A 225 -22.09 1.58 13.02
C ASP A 225 -21.27 2.70 13.65
N ALA A 226 -20.00 2.44 13.98
CA ALA A 226 -19.11 3.41 14.59
C ALA A 226 -17.66 3.13 14.23
N TRP A 227 -16.89 4.20 13.98
CA TRP A 227 -15.46 4.04 13.75
C TRP A 227 -14.73 3.69 15.05
N HIS A 228 -13.83 2.72 14.95
CA HIS A 228 -12.82 2.42 15.95
C HIS A 228 -11.48 2.17 15.24
N MET A 229 -10.39 2.21 16.00
CA MET A 229 -9.06 1.89 15.48
C MET A 229 -9.01 0.48 14.91
N VAL A 230 -8.35 0.30 13.77
CA VAL A 230 -8.19 -0.99 13.11
C VAL A 230 -7.29 -1.90 13.96
N GLY A 231 -7.69 -3.15 14.19
CA GLY A 231 -6.96 -4.05 15.09
C GLY A 231 -5.51 -4.32 14.67
N TRP A 232 -4.63 -4.49 15.66
CA TRP A 232 -3.19 -4.74 15.47
C TRP A 232 -2.87 -5.97 14.62
N GLY A 233 -3.77 -6.97 14.58
CA GLY A 233 -3.60 -8.15 13.73
C GLY A 233 -3.50 -7.84 12.23
N LYS A 234 -3.95 -6.65 11.78
CA LYS A 234 -3.80 -6.19 10.40
C LYS A 234 -2.35 -5.84 10.04
N LEU A 235 -1.50 -5.51 11.01
CA LEU A 235 -0.06 -5.34 10.75
C LEU A 235 0.57 -6.59 10.15
N GLY A 236 0.14 -7.80 10.54
CA GLY A 236 0.66 -9.02 9.93
C GLY A 236 0.10 -9.28 8.52
N SER A 237 -0.94 -8.56 8.09
CA SER A 237 -1.45 -8.65 6.72
C SER A 237 -0.71 -7.73 5.75
N TRP A 238 -0.06 -6.69 6.27
CA TRP A 238 0.81 -5.76 5.53
C TRP A 238 2.27 -6.22 5.55
#